data_AF-A0A3S4H512-F1
#
_entry.id   AF-A0A3S4H512-F1
#
_cell.length_a   1.000
_cell.length_b   1.000
_cell.length_c   1.000
_cell.angle_alpha   90.00
_cell.angle_beta   90.00
_cell.angle_gamma   90.00
#
_symmetry.space_group_name_H-M   'P 1'
#
loop_
_entity.id
_entity.type
_entity.pdbx_description
1 polymer ?
#
loop_
_entity_poly.entity_id
_entity_poly.type
_entity_poly.pdbx_seq_one_letter_code
_entity_poly.pdbx_strand_id
1 'polypeptide(L)'
;MFNAYALLLIIGMLGGFFVVPLNALLQERGKHSVGAGNAIAVQNLGENTAMLLMLGLYSLVVKIGVPVVGVGLGFGVVFALAISMLWFSQRWSK
;
A
#
# COMPACT_ATOMS: atom_id res chain seq x y z
N MET A 1 18.41 -14.07 14.65
CA MET A 1 16.92 -14.16 14.65
C MET A 1 16.27 -12.97 15.35
N PHE A 2 16.67 -12.59 16.57
CA PHE A 2 16.11 -11.42 17.30
C PHE A 2 16.05 -10.11 16.47
N ASN A 3 17.09 -9.83 15.68
CA ASN A 3 17.15 -8.63 14.82
C ASN A 3 16.05 -8.58 13.73
N ALA A 4 15.72 -9.73 13.12
CA ALA A 4 14.67 -9.79 12.10
C ALA A 4 13.27 -9.56 12.69
N TYR A 5 13.01 -10.10 13.88
CA TYR A 5 11.74 -9.86 14.58
C TYR A 5 11.56 -8.38 14.94
N ALA A 6 12.61 -7.73 15.45
CA ALA A 6 12.57 -6.29 15.74
C ALA A 6 12.29 -5.46 14.48
N LEU A 7 12.95 -5.77 13.36
CA LEU A 7 12.71 -5.11 12.07
C LEU A 7 11.27 -5.30 11.58
N LEU A 8 10.73 -6.52 11.63
CA LEU A 8 9.35 -6.79 11.24
C LEU A 8 8.35 -6.06 12.13
N LEU A 9 8.63 -5.93 13.42
CA LEU A 9 7.80 -5.19 14.38
C LEU A 9 7.75 -3.70 14.01
N ILE A 10 8.90 -3.09 13.73
CA ILE A 10 8.99 -1.68 13.33
C ILE A 10 8.25 -1.45 12.01
N ILE A 11 8.49 -2.30 11.00
CA ILE A 11 7.81 -2.18 9.69
C ILE A 11 6.29 -2.35 9.87
N GLY A 12 5.85 -3.31 10.69
CA GLY A 12 4.44 -3.51 11.01
C GLY A 12 3.81 -2.31 11.70
N MET A 13 4.49 -1.70 12.68
CA MET A 13 4.02 -0.48 13.33
C MET A 13 3.90 0.69 12.36
N LEU A 14 4.91 0.93 11.53
CA LEU A 14 4.91 2.01 10.54
C LEU A 14 3.83 1.80 9.48
N GLY A 15 3.67 0.56 8.99
CA GLY A 15 2.63 0.19 8.04
C GLY A 15 1.22 0.37 8.62
N GLY A 16 0.99 -0.12 9.85
CA GLY A 16 -0.30 0.02 10.53
C GLY A 16 -0.68 1.48 10.79
N PHE A 17 0.27 2.31 11.18
CA PHE A 17 0.07 3.75 11.38
C PHE A 17 -0.36 4.47 10.09
N PHE A 18 0.02 3.96 8.92
CA PHE A 18 -0.35 4.55 7.64
C PHE A 18 -1.66 3.99 7.09
N VAL A 19 -1.81 2.66 7.06
CA VAL A 19 -2.94 1.98 6.39
C VAL A 19 -4.27 2.26 7.11
N VAL A 20 -4.30 2.23 8.44
CA VAL A 20 -5.56 2.41 9.19
C VAL A 20 -6.14 3.83 9.03
N PRO A 21 -5.37 4.92 9.23
CA PRO A 21 -5.89 6.27 9.02
C PRO A 21 -6.21 6.57 7.55
N LEU A 22 -5.41 6.07 6.60
CA LEU A 22 -5.69 6.26 5.17
C LEU A 22 -7.05 5.68 4.81
N ASN A 23 -7.33 4.48 5.30
CA ASN A 23 -8.60 3.82 5.05
C ASN A 23 -9.77 4.59 5.67
N ALA A 24 -9.61 5.11 6.90
CA ALA A 24 -10.62 5.95 7.54
C ALA A 24 -10.86 7.27 6.77
N LEU A 25 -9.79 7.93 6.32
CA LEU A 25 -9.87 9.18 5.55
C LEU A 25 -10.58 8.98 4.19
N LEU A 26 -10.29 7.89 3.48
CA LEU A 26 -10.97 7.56 2.22
C LEU A 26 -12.45 7.27 2.45
N GLN A 27 -12.81 6.59 3.54
CA GLN A 27 -14.21 6.39 3.92
C GLN A 27 -14.90 7.70 4.27
N GLU A 28 -14.24 8.61 4.97
CA GLU A 28 -14.80 9.92 5.30
C GLU A 28 -15.02 10.76 4.04
N ARG A 29 -14.02 10.86 3.16
CA ARG A 29 -14.16 11.54 1.86
C ARG A 29 -15.26 10.91 1.00
N GLY A 30 -15.30 9.57 0.95
CA GLY A 30 -16.30 8.83 0.21
C GLY A 30 -17.71 9.01 0.78
N LYS A 31 -17.86 9.08 2.12
CA LYS A 31 -19.15 9.37 2.77
C LYS A 31 -19.75 10.68 2.27
N HIS A 32 -18.93 11.73 2.14
CA HIS A 32 -19.36 13.02 1.62
C HIS A 32 -19.67 13.03 0.12
N SER A 33 -19.06 12.15 -0.68
CA SER A 33 -19.23 12.13 -2.15
C SER A 33 -20.27 11.14 -2.66
N VAL A 34 -20.31 9.92 -2.13
CA VAL A 34 -21.08 8.78 -2.66
C VAL A 34 -21.95 8.08 -1.61
N GLY A 35 -21.89 8.52 -0.35
CA GLY A 35 -22.60 7.93 0.79
C GLY A 35 -21.80 6.81 1.47
N ALA A 36 -22.09 6.57 2.75
CA ALA A 36 -21.26 5.71 3.61
C ALA A 36 -21.12 4.26 3.12
N GLY A 37 -22.22 3.64 2.71
CA GLY A 37 -22.21 2.25 2.24
C GLY A 37 -21.46 2.08 0.91
N ASN A 38 -21.68 2.98 -0.04
CA ASN A 38 -21.01 2.95 -1.34
C ASN A 38 -19.51 3.26 -1.20
N ALA A 39 -19.13 4.18 -0.31
CA ALA A 39 -17.72 4.48 -0.03
C ALA A 39 -16.95 3.24 0.46
N ILE A 40 -17.54 2.49 1.40
CA ILE A 40 -16.95 1.26 1.92
C ILE A 40 -16.89 0.19 0.82
N ALA A 41 -17.94 0.05 0.02
CA ALA A 41 -17.99 -0.93 -1.06
C ALA A 41 -16.90 -0.67 -2.12
N VAL A 42 -16.73 0.59 -2.56
CA VAL A 42 -15.72 0.99 -3.54
C VAL A 42 -14.31 0.81 -2.97
N GLN A 43 -14.09 1.14 -1.70
CA GLN A 43 -12.80 0.93 -1.06
C GLN A 43 -12.44 -0.54 -0.98
N ASN A 44 -13.35 -1.39 -0.52
CA ASN A 44 -13.12 -2.82 -0.37
C ASN A 44 -12.89 -3.49 -1.73
N LEU A 45 -13.63 -3.08 -2.77
CA LEU A 45 -13.37 -3.49 -4.15
C LEU A 45 -11.96 -3.11 -4.58
N GLY A 46 -11.56 -1.85 -4.40
CA GLY A 46 -10.24 -1.35 -4.77
C GLY A 46 -9.10 -2.06 -4.04
N GLU A 47 -9.22 -2.22 -2.72
CA GLU A 47 -8.23 -2.91 -1.88
C GLU A 47 -8.09 -4.39 -2.26
N ASN A 48 -9.20 -5.11 -2.44
CA ASN A 48 -9.14 -6.53 -2.85
C ASN A 48 -8.59 -6.70 -4.26
N THR A 49 -8.99 -5.85 -5.22
CA THR A 49 -8.41 -5.89 -6.56
C THR A 49 -6.91 -5.61 -6.52
N ALA A 50 -6.47 -4.62 -5.75
CA ALA A 50 -5.05 -4.31 -5.58
C ALA A 50 -4.28 -5.48 -4.94
N MET A 51 -4.84 -6.13 -3.92
CA MET A 51 -4.26 -7.33 -3.31
C MET A 51 -4.14 -8.49 -4.31
N LEU A 52 -5.17 -8.76 -5.12
CA LEU A 52 -5.15 -9.80 -6.14
C LEU A 52 -4.10 -9.52 -7.22
N LEU A 53 -4.00 -8.27 -7.68
CA LEU A 53 -2.98 -7.85 -8.65
C LEU A 53 -1.57 -8.00 -8.07
N MET A 54 -1.35 -7.53 -6.84
CA MET A 54 -0.09 -7.71 -6.11
C MET A 54 0.30 -9.16 -5.99
N LEU A 55 -0.63 -10.03 -5.58
CA LEU A 55 -0.38 -11.46 -5.42
C LEU A 55 -0.10 -12.14 -6.77
N GLY A 56 -0.82 -11.75 -7.84
CA GLY A 56 -0.59 -12.24 -9.19
C GLY A 56 0.80 -11.87 -9.71
N LEU A 57 1.18 -10.59 -9.59
CA LEU A 57 2.51 -10.10 -9.96
C LEU A 57 3.62 -10.76 -9.13
N TYR A 58 3.44 -10.83 -7.81
CA TYR A 58 4.37 -11.53 -6.92
C TYR A 58 4.57 -12.99 -7.36
N SER A 59 3.49 -13.70 -7.65
CA SER A 59 3.54 -15.10 -8.07
C SER A 59 4.26 -15.28 -9.42
N LEU A 60 4.04 -14.38 -10.37
CA LEU A 60 4.75 -14.38 -11.66
C LEU A 60 6.25 -14.14 -11.49
N VAL A 61 6.63 -13.16 -10.66
CA VAL A 61 8.02 -12.79 -10.40
C VAL A 61 8.78 -13.91 -9.67
N VAL A 62 8.14 -14.59 -8.71
CA VAL A 62 8.73 -15.75 -8.04
C VAL A 62 8.82 -16.95 -8.99
N LYS A 63 7.83 -17.15 -9.88
CA LYS A 63 7.86 -18.23 -10.88
C LYS A 63 9.05 -18.15 -11.83
N ILE A 64 9.50 -16.95 -12.19
CA ILE A 64 10.70 -16.74 -13.03
C ILE A 64 12.02 -16.79 -12.23
N GLY A 65 11.99 -17.16 -10.95
CA GLY A 65 13.17 -17.43 -10.13
C GLY A 65 13.77 -16.21 -9.42
N VAL A 66 13.07 -15.08 -9.36
CA VAL A 66 13.58 -13.90 -8.65
C VAL A 66 13.56 -14.14 -7.14
N PRO A 67 14.65 -13.85 -6.40
CA PRO A 67 14.70 -14.01 -4.96
C PRO A 67 13.70 -13.08 -4.26
N VAL A 68 13.00 -13.59 -3.25
CA VAL A 68 11.96 -12.86 -2.49
C VAL A 68 12.45 -11.53 -1.92
N VAL A 69 13.71 -11.47 -1.48
CA VAL A 69 14.35 -10.23 -1.01
C VAL A 69 14.41 -9.17 -2.12
N GLY A 70 14.75 -9.58 -3.35
CA GLY A 70 14.77 -8.69 -4.52
C GLY A 70 13.37 -8.17 -4.88
N VAL A 71 12.35 -9.02 -4.73
CA VAL A 71 10.95 -8.61 -4.93
C VAL A 71 10.53 -7.56 -3.91
N GLY A 72 10.87 -7.76 -2.63
CA GLY A 72 10.59 -6.79 -1.56
C GLY A 72 11.28 -5.44 -1.79
N LEU A 73 12.55 -5.45 -2.19
CA LEU A 73 13.29 -4.23 -2.56
C LEU A 73 12.64 -3.52 -3.76
N GLY A 74 12.26 -4.27 -4.80
CA GLY A 74 11.59 -3.73 -5.98
C GLY A 74 10.29 -3.02 -5.64
N PHE A 75 9.40 -3.66 -4.87
CA PHE A 75 8.18 -3.01 -4.40
C PHE A 75 8.47 -1.78 -3.54
N GLY A 76 9.43 -1.87 -2.62
CA GLY A 76 9.83 -0.73 -1.78
C GLY A 76 10.28 0.49 -2.60
N VAL A 77 11.07 0.28 -3.65
CA VAL A 77 11.50 1.35 -4.56
C VAL A 77 10.33 1.95 -5.31
N VAL A 78 9.42 1.13 -5.84
CA VAL A 78 8.23 1.61 -6.56
C VAL A 78 7.35 2.47 -5.64
N PHE A 79 7.08 2.03 -4.41
CA PHE A 79 6.32 2.82 -3.44
C PHE A 79 7.04 4.12 -3.05
N ALA A 80 8.35 4.06 -2.81
CA ALA A 80 9.14 5.25 -2.48
C ALA A 80 9.09 6.29 -3.60
N LEU A 81 9.22 5.87 -4.86
CA LEU A 81 9.11 6.75 -6.03
C LEU A 81 7.70 7.33 -6.17
N ALA A 82 6.65 6.51 -6.02
CA ALA A 82 5.27 6.97 -6.10
C ALA A 82 4.95 8.03 -5.03
N ILE A 83 5.33 7.78 -3.78
CA ILE A 83 5.14 8.72 -2.67
C ILE A 83 5.94 10.00 -2.90
N SER A 84 7.21 9.87 -3.33
CA SER A 84 8.06 11.03 -3.62
C SER A 84 7.46 11.88 -4.74
N MET A 85 6.98 11.26 -5.82
CA MET A 85 6.34 11.94 -6.94
C MET A 85 5.06 12.67 -6.52
N LEU A 86 4.21 12.04 -5.70
CA LEU A 86 3.01 12.66 -5.15
C LEU A 86 3.37 13.86 -4.26
N TRP A 87 4.40 13.71 -3.42
CA TRP A 87 4.86 14.77 -2.54
C TRP A 87 5.41 15.97 -3.31
N PHE A 88 6.23 15.73 -4.34
CA PHE A 88 6.69 16.79 -5.24
C PHE A 88 5.51 17.44 -5.95
N SER A 89 4.59 16.68 -6.55
CA SER A 89 3.42 17.23 -7.24
C SER A 89 2.57 18.15 -6.34
N GLN A 90 2.33 17.74 -5.08
CA GLN A 90 1.60 18.59 -4.12
C GLN A 90 2.36 19.87 -3.76
N ARG A 91 3.70 19.83 -3.75
CA ARG A 91 4.53 21.00 -3.45
C ARG A 91 4.59 21.99 -4.60
N TRP A 92 4.37 21.54 -5.85
CA TRP A 92 4.29 22.39 -7.04
C TRP A 92 2.88 22.95 -7.29
N SER A 93 1.85 22.33 -6.70
CA SER A 93 0.46 22.80 -6.76
C SER A 93 0.13 23.85 -5.68
N LYS A 94 1.11 24.28 -4.88
CA LYS A 94 1.07 25.45 -3.99
C LYS A 94 1.97 26.54 -4.55
#